data_AF-A0A542SPE1-F1
#
_entry.id   AF-A0A542SPE1-F1
#
_cell.length_a   1.000
_cell.length_b   1.000
_cell.length_c   1.000
_cell.angle_alpha   90.00
_cell.angle_beta   90.00
_cell.angle_gamma   90.00
#
_symmetry.space_group_name_H-M   'P 1'
#
loop_
_entity.id
_entity.type
_entity.pdbx_description
1 polymer ?
#
loop_
_entity_poly.entity_id
_entity_poly.type
_entity_poly.pdbx_seq_one_letter_code
_entity_poly.pdbx_strand_id
1 'polypeptide(L)'
;MPDLQHSTMSQRLNDRRGSLRAQLSAASHWRRLVRAKIDLTVARAAGPNQLLPIDASEESTRALNEALGEATTVPSDLFELSDLPRLRELDELLTLREAALRRDLMEVTDQLVQHLAEL
;
A
#
# COMPACT_ATOMS: atom_id res chain seq x y z
N MET A 1 28.30 6.68 -36.99
CA MET A 1 27.66 5.63 -36.15
C MET A 1 27.39 6.07 -34.69
N PRO A 2 26.86 7.29 -34.41
CA PRO A 2 26.41 7.66 -33.06
C PRO A 2 24.97 7.20 -32.72
N ASP A 3 24.06 7.16 -33.70
CA ASP A 3 22.61 6.90 -33.48
C ASP A 3 22.28 5.57 -32.78
N LEU A 4 23.05 4.52 -33.05
CA LEU A 4 22.82 3.19 -32.45
C LEU A 4 23.17 3.15 -30.96
N GLN A 5 24.14 3.96 -30.51
CA GLN A 5 24.54 4.01 -29.10
C GLN A 5 23.51 4.80 -28.27
N HIS A 6 23.00 5.91 -28.81
CA HIS A 6 21.96 6.72 -28.19
C HIS A 6 20.64 5.96 -28.02
N SER A 7 20.24 5.18 -29.03
CA SER A 7 19.06 4.30 -28.97
C SER A 7 19.20 3.21 -27.90
N THR A 8 20.40 2.64 -27.75
CA THR A 8 20.67 1.57 -26.77
C THR A 8 20.61 2.08 -25.32
N MET A 9 21.12 3.29 -25.04
CA MET A 9 21.08 3.88 -23.69
C MET A 9 19.66 4.26 -23.27
N SER A 10 18.91 4.96 -24.14
CA SER A 10 17.51 5.30 -23.90
C SER A 10 16.65 4.06 -23.65
N GLN A 11 16.87 2.98 -24.40
CA GLN A 11 16.15 1.72 -24.20
C GLN A 11 16.45 1.12 -22.81
N ARG A 12 17.71 1.05 -22.40
CA ARG A 12 18.10 0.53 -21.07
C ARG A 12 17.49 1.35 -19.93
N LEU A 13 17.50 2.67 -20.04
CA LEU A 13 16.89 3.57 -19.03
C LEU A 13 15.37 3.37 -18.99
N ASN A 14 14.71 3.21 -20.14
CA ASN A 14 13.29 2.89 -20.20
C ASN A 14 12.96 1.54 -19.57
N ASP A 15 13.73 0.50 -19.87
CA ASP A 15 13.55 -0.85 -19.30
C ASP A 15 13.73 -0.82 -17.78
N ARG A 16 14.77 -0.13 -17.30
CA ARG A 16 15.02 0.06 -15.86
C ARG A 16 13.87 0.81 -15.19
N ARG A 17 13.40 1.90 -15.79
CA ARG A 17 12.25 2.69 -15.32
C ARG A 17 10.98 1.85 -15.26
N GLY A 18 10.73 1.02 -16.26
CA GLY A 18 9.62 0.07 -16.29
C GLY A 18 9.68 -0.94 -15.14
N SER A 19 10.86 -1.54 -14.91
CA SER A 19 11.09 -2.46 -13.79
C SER A 19 10.87 -1.78 -12.44
N LEU A 20 11.38 -0.56 -12.23
CA LEU A 20 11.20 0.19 -10.99
C LEU A 20 9.72 0.52 -10.72
N ARG A 21 8.95 0.91 -11.74
CA ARG A 21 7.50 1.13 -11.63
C ARG A 21 6.75 -0.15 -11.23
N ALA A 22 7.10 -1.28 -11.84
CA ALA A 22 6.49 -2.57 -11.49
C ALA A 22 6.78 -2.95 -10.04
N GLN A 23 8.04 -2.79 -9.59
CA GLN A 23 8.42 -3.04 -8.20
C GLN A 23 7.71 -2.10 -7.22
N LEU A 24 7.57 -0.81 -7.56
CA LEU A 24 6.87 0.16 -6.71
C LEU A 24 5.38 -0.19 -6.58
N SER A 25 4.74 -0.62 -7.67
CA SER A 25 3.36 -1.10 -7.66
C SER A 25 3.19 -2.32 -6.76
N ALA A 26 4.09 -3.31 -6.89
CA ALA A 26 4.08 -4.51 -6.06
C ALA A 26 4.28 -4.18 -4.57
N ALA A 27 5.25 -3.33 -4.22
CA ALA A 27 5.49 -2.90 -2.84
C ALA A 27 4.25 -2.20 -2.25
N SER A 28 3.64 -1.30 -3.03
CA SER A 28 2.42 -0.59 -2.63
C SER A 28 1.22 -1.53 -2.44
N HIS A 29 1.13 -2.60 -3.24
CA HIS A 29 0.10 -3.63 -3.07
C HIS A 29 0.32 -4.44 -1.80
N TRP A 30 1.55 -4.92 -1.57
CA TRP A 30 1.90 -5.63 -0.33
C TRP A 30 1.66 -4.80 0.92
N ARG A 31 1.98 -3.51 0.88
CA ARG A 31 1.76 -2.61 2.00
C ARG A 31 0.28 -2.44 2.33
N ARG A 32 -0.57 -2.31 1.32
CA ARG A 32 -2.04 -2.29 1.50
C ARG A 32 -2.54 -3.57 2.17
N LEU A 33 -2.03 -4.73 1.75
CA LEU A 33 -2.39 -6.01 2.38
C LEU A 33 -1.93 -6.08 3.85
N VAL A 34 -0.71 -5.65 4.15
CA VAL A 34 -0.20 -5.61 5.54
C VAL A 34 -1.05 -4.69 6.41
N ARG A 35 -1.39 -3.48 5.93
CA ARG A 35 -2.26 -2.53 6.65
C ARG A 35 -3.64 -3.10 6.90
N ALA A 36 -4.28 -3.70 5.89
CA ALA A 36 -5.56 -4.35 6.07
C ALA A 36 -5.50 -5.45 7.16
N LYS A 37 -4.41 -6.22 7.22
CA LYS A 37 -4.21 -7.20 8.30
C LYS A 37 -4.03 -6.55 9.67
N ILE A 38 -3.29 -5.45 9.76
CA ILE A 38 -3.17 -4.65 11.00
C ILE A 38 -4.54 -4.19 11.46
N ASP A 39 -5.33 -3.60 10.55
CA ASP A 39 -6.66 -3.08 10.87
C ASP A 39 -7.59 -4.17 11.38
N LEU A 40 -7.61 -5.35 10.73
CA LEU A 40 -8.40 -6.51 11.17
C LEU A 40 -7.91 -7.08 12.52
N THR A 41 -6.59 -7.12 12.75
CA THR A 41 -6.00 -7.56 14.02
C THR A 41 -6.41 -6.63 15.17
N VAL A 42 -6.40 -5.31 14.92
CA VAL A 42 -6.84 -4.31 15.89
C VAL A 42 -8.35 -4.41 16.12
N ALA A 43 -9.16 -4.51 15.06
CA ALA A 43 -10.61 -4.64 15.16
C ALA A 43 -11.05 -5.87 15.96
N ARG A 44 -10.29 -6.97 15.89
CA ARG A 44 -10.51 -8.16 16.72
C ARG A 44 -10.30 -7.89 18.21
N ALA A 45 -9.28 -7.13 18.59
CA ALA A 45 -8.98 -6.85 20.00
C ALA A 45 -9.77 -5.65 20.57
N ALA A 46 -10.08 -4.68 19.72
CA ALA A 46 -10.82 -3.48 20.05
C ALA A 46 -11.83 -3.21 18.92
N GLY A 47 -13.03 -3.77 19.09
CA GLY A 47 -14.13 -3.55 18.16
C GLY A 47 -14.58 -2.08 18.11
N PRO A 48 -15.29 -1.67 17.05
CA PRO A 48 -15.83 -0.33 16.94
C PRO A 48 -16.85 -0.05 18.05
N ASN A 49 -16.92 1.22 18.49
CA ASN A 49 -18.01 1.67 19.34
C ASN A 49 -19.33 1.68 18.56
N GLN A 50 -20.44 1.47 19.28
CA GLN A 50 -21.77 1.59 18.69
C GLN A 50 -22.02 3.03 18.21
N LEU A 51 -22.72 3.14 17.08
CA LEU A 51 -23.20 4.41 16.58
C LEU A 51 -24.26 4.98 17.52
N LEU A 52 -24.18 6.29 17.76
CA LEU A 52 -25.17 7.04 18.55
C LEU A 52 -26.24 7.64 17.62
N PRO A 53 -27.51 7.70 18.05
CA PRO A 53 -28.56 8.35 17.27
C PRO A 53 -28.34 9.87 17.30
N ILE A 54 -28.14 10.49 16.13
CA ILE A 54 -27.97 11.96 16.02
C ILE A 54 -29.23 12.62 15.43
N ASP A 55 -29.94 11.96 14.51
CA ASP A 55 -31.23 12.45 13.95
C ASP A 55 -32.15 11.30 13.49
N ALA A 56 -31.73 10.05 13.70
CA ALA A 56 -32.47 8.84 13.34
C ALA A 56 -33.25 8.30 14.55
N SER A 57 -34.30 7.51 14.30
CA SER A 57 -34.97 6.80 15.39
C SER A 57 -33.98 5.86 16.09
N GLU A 58 -34.10 5.73 17.41
CA GLU A 58 -33.28 4.78 18.19
C GLU A 58 -33.36 3.35 17.62
N GLU A 59 -34.52 2.98 17.10
CA GLU A 59 -34.76 1.68 16.46
C GLU A 59 -33.92 1.50 15.18
N SER A 60 -33.85 2.52 14.31
CA SER A 60 -33.04 2.47 13.10
C SER A 60 -31.54 2.39 13.42
N THR A 61 -31.08 3.16 14.41
CA THR A 61 -29.68 3.09 14.87
C THR A 61 -29.35 1.73 15.48
N ARG A 62 -30.28 1.13 16.24
CA ARG A 62 -30.11 -0.23 16.80
C ARG A 62 -29.98 -1.27 15.69
N ALA A 63 -30.92 -1.29 14.74
CA ALA A 63 -30.89 -2.23 13.62
C ALA A 63 -29.60 -2.09 12.79
N LEU A 64 -29.12 -0.86 12.59
CA LEU A 64 -27.85 -0.63 11.90
C LEU A 64 -26.65 -1.16 12.69
N ASN A 65 -26.58 -0.92 14.00
CA ASN A 65 -25.51 -1.45 14.86
C ASN A 65 -25.50 -2.99 14.86
N GLU A 66 -26.67 -3.64 14.89
CA GLU A 66 -26.80 -5.10 14.79
C GLU A 66 -26.27 -5.61 13.44
N ALA A 67 -26.74 -5.03 12.33
CA ALA A 67 -26.30 -5.41 10.99
C ALA A 67 -24.79 -5.19 10.77
N LEU A 68 -24.23 -4.10 11.30
CA LEU A 68 -22.80 -3.84 11.26
C LEU A 68 -22.02 -4.85 12.10
N GLY A 69 -22.50 -5.18 13.30
CA GLY A 69 -21.89 -6.19 14.16
C GLY A 69 -21.79 -7.55 13.47
N GLU A 70 -22.88 -8.01 12.86
CA GLU A 70 -22.91 -9.26 12.10
C GLU A 70 -21.96 -9.23 10.90
N ALA A 71 -22.01 -8.15 10.09
CA ALA A 71 -21.23 -8.05 8.87
C ALA A 71 -19.71 -7.85 9.10
N THR A 72 -19.32 -7.33 10.26
CA THR A 72 -17.92 -6.96 10.56
C THR A 72 -17.26 -7.85 11.62
N THR A 73 -17.95 -8.89 12.10
CA THR A 73 -17.36 -9.87 13.02
C THR A 73 -16.15 -10.54 12.37
N VAL A 74 -14.98 -10.36 12.99
CA VAL A 74 -13.74 -11.00 12.56
C VAL A 74 -13.64 -12.39 13.20
N PRO A 75 -13.41 -13.47 12.43
CA PRO A 75 -13.23 -14.83 12.98
C PRO A 75 -12.10 -14.89 14.01
N SER A 76 -12.32 -15.62 15.11
CA SER A 76 -11.40 -15.68 16.26
C SER A 76 -10.14 -16.49 15.99
N ASP A 77 -10.09 -17.28 14.92
CA ASP A 77 -8.97 -18.10 14.47
C ASP A 77 -8.03 -17.37 13.50
N LEU A 78 -8.39 -16.14 13.10
CA LEU A 78 -7.61 -15.32 12.18
C LEU A 78 -7.11 -14.04 12.87
N PHE A 79 -5.99 -13.49 12.38
CA PHE A 79 -5.43 -12.21 12.80
C PHE A 79 -5.10 -12.14 14.31
N GLU A 80 -4.24 -13.04 14.77
CA GLU A 80 -3.80 -13.08 16.17
C GLU A 80 -3.12 -11.77 16.59
N LEU A 81 -3.44 -11.28 17.79
CA LEU A 81 -2.88 -10.02 18.30
C LEU A 81 -1.35 -10.09 18.45
N SER A 82 -0.81 -11.29 18.65
CA SER A 82 0.63 -11.55 18.70
C SER A 82 1.35 -11.31 17.37
N ASP A 83 0.64 -11.28 16.23
CA ASP A 83 1.21 -10.97 14.91
C ASP A 83 1.43 -9.46 14.71
N LEU A 84 0.76 -8.61 15.50
CA LEU A 84 0.74 -7.17 15.31
C LEU A 84 2.14 -6.50 15.28
N PRO A 85 3.11 -6.85 16.17
CA PRO A 85 4.45 -6.29 16.11
C PRO A 85 5.15 -6.60 14.77
N ARG A 86 5.04 -7.84 14.30
CA ARG A 86 5.63 -8.28 13.03
C ARG A 86 4.98 -7.58 11.83
N LEU A 87 3.66 -7.40 11.85
CA LEU A 87 2.95 -6.69 10.79
C LEU A 87 3.37 -5.22 10.72
N ARG A 88 3.58 -4.55 11.87
CA ARG A 88 4.08 -3.16 11.91
C ARG A 88 5.50 -3.05 11.36
N GLU A 89 6.39 -3.96 11.74
CA GLU A 89 7.75 -4.04 11.19
C GLU A 89 7.72 -4.19 9.66
N LEU A 90 6.82 -5.04 9.13
CA LEU A 90 6.65 -5.19 7.69
C LEU A 90 6.11 -3.92 7.01
N ASP A 91 5.17 -3.17 7.60
CA ASP A 91 4.71 -1.88 7.04
C ASP A 91 5.87 -0.86 7.00
N GLU A 92 6.71 -0.82 8.02
CA GLU A 92 7.89 0.05 8.08
C GLU A 92 8.91 -0.33 7.00
N LEU A 93 9.27 -1.61 6.89
CA LEU A 93 10.19 -2.10 5.86
C LEU A 93 9.67 -1.83 4.44
N LEU A 94 8.37 -2.03 4.21
CA LEU A 94 7.74 -1.70 2.93
C LEU A 94 7.73 -0.20 2.64
N THR A 95 7.50 0.63 3.66
CA THR A 95 7.57 2.09 3.55
C THR A 95 8.97 2.53 3.14
N LEU A 96 10.01 1.99 3.78
CA LEU A 96 11.41 2.27 3.44
C LEU A 96 11.74 1.79 2.02
N ARG A 97 11.28 0.60 1.63
CA ARG A 97 11.50 0.06 0.29
C ARG A 97 10.81 0.90 -0.77
N GLU A 98 9.58 1.32 -0.56
CA GLU A 98 8.88 2.22 -1.49
C GLU A 98 9.60 3.56 -1.63
N ALA A 99 10.09 4.14 -0.53
CA ALA A 99 10.83 5.39 -0.56
C ALA A 99 12.13 5.26 -1.37
N ALA A 100 12.85 4.15 -1.21
CA ALA A 100 14.03 3.85 -2.02
C ALA A 100 13.67 3.70 -3.51
N LEU A 101 12.64 2.92 -3.84
CA LEU A 101 12.19 2.74 -5.22
C LEU A 101 11.77 4.05 -5.89
N ARG A 102 11.13 4.98 -5.15
CA ARG A 102 10.77 6.30 -5.66
C ARG A 102 11.99 7.16 -5.96
N ARG A 103 13.03 7.12 -5.11
CA ARG A 103 14.30 7.82 -5.35
C ARG A 103 15.00 7.27 -6.60
N ASP A 104 15.14 5.95 -6.69
CA ASP A 104 15.75 5.29 -7.85
C ASP A 104 14.98 5.60 -9.14
N LEU A 105 13.65 5.65 -9.08
CA LEU A 105 12.80 5.97 -10.23
C LEU A 105 12.98 7.42 -10.67
N MET A 106 13.12 8.35 -9.72
CA MET A 106 13.42 9.76 -10.00
C MET A 106 14.78 9.89 -10.68
N GLU A 107 15.82 9.28 -10.11
CA GLU A 107 17.19 9.30 -10.66
C GLU A 107 17.24 8.76 -12.09
N VAL A 108 16.63 7.61 -12.36
CA VAL A 108 16.58 7.04 -13.72
C VAL A 108 15.78 7.92 -14.68
N THR A 109 14.75 8.61 -14.19
CA THR A 109 13.98 9.56 -15.00
C THR A 109 14.82 10.79 -15.33
N ASP A 110 15.57 11.33 -14.37
CA ASP A 110 16.46 12.47 -14.57
C ASP A 110 17.57 12.12 -15.58
N GLN A 111 18.19 10.94 -15.45
CA GLN A 111 19.18 10.44 -16.40
C GLN A 111 18.60 10.31 -17.82
N LEU A 112 17.36 9.82 -17.95
CA LEU A 112 16.71 9.71 -19.25
C LEU A 112 16.43 11.09 -19.85
N VAL A 113 15.92 12.04 -19.06
CA VAL A 113 15.67 13.41 -19.53
C VAL A 113 16.97 14.08 -19.97
N GLN A 114 18.03 13.97 -19.17
CA GLN A 114 19.34 14.53 -19.49
C GLN A 114 19.89 13.94 -20.80
N HIS A 115 19.87 12.61 -20.93
CA HIS A 115 20.32 11.95 -22.15
C HIS A 115 19.51 12.37 -23.37
N LEU A 116 18.18 12.54 -23.25
CA LEU A 116 17.32 12.99 -24.35
C LEU A 116 17.54 14.47 -24.71
N ALA A 117 17.96 15.31 -23.78
CA ALA A 117 18.28 16.72 -24.03
C ALA A 117 19.65 16.91 -24.69
N GLU A 118 20.54 15.91 -24.57
CA GLU A 118 21.87 15.88 -25.18
C GLU A 118 21.88 15.24 -26.59
N LEU A 119 20.71 14.76 -27.07
CA LEU A 119 20.48 14.31 -28.45
C LEU A 119 20.14 15.48 -29.37
#